data_AF-A0AAW1VTN8-F1
#
_entry.id   AF-A0AAW1VTN8-F1
#
_cell.length_a   1.000
_cell.length_b   1.000
_cell.length_c   1.000
_cell.angle_alpha   90.00
_cell.angle_beta   90.00
_cell.angle_gamma   90.00
#
_symmetry.space_group_name_H-M   'P 1'
#
loop_
_entity.id
_entity.type
_entity.pdbx_description
1 polymer ?
#
loop_
_entity_poly.entity_id
_entity_poly.type
_entity_poly.pdbx_seq_one_letter_code
_entity_poly.pdbx_strand_id
1 'polypeptide(L)'
;MASVPTTSLPLTFFDIVFLFCGPVELIYLYECAHPLHYFIKTILPKLKHSLSITLQHFFPLASYLICPPPPSKRTLFCLLRVSPHLTPLDHCRVLKQLQPPNIPPRKQCSTIPLPYSAIATLTCVVTPVALQITMFPYSGICIGVNFLHALIDGSALHHFMKSWASVCRSQDVKTLSLPSHNRVLIKDPCSLENEFLAAWRTWTPIPWELHMNPFHPSLTVKVRTTFVLSRPKIDRLKHCVSSLYRLWLYAL
;
A
#
# COMPACT_ATOMS: atom_id res chain seq x y z
N MET A 1 28.24 -9.71 -4.27
CA MET A 1 26.78 -9.61 -4.32
C MET A 1 26.21 -10.80 -3.56
N ALA A 2 25.74 -10.60 -2.33
CA ALA A 2 25.13 -11.68 -1.56
C ALA A 2 23.65 -11.79 -1.96
N SER A 3 23.26 -12.98 -2.43
CA SER A 3 21.86 -13.34 -2.67
C SER A 3 21.12 -13.41 -1.32
N VAL A 4 20.04 -12.64 -1.17
CA VAL A 4 19.17 -12.72 0.01
C VAL A 4 18.46 -14.09 -0.01
N PRO A 5 18.49 -14.88 1.07
CA PRO A 5 17.81 -16.17 1.10
C PRO A 5 16.32 -16.01 0.83
N THR A 6 15.76 -16.91 0.01
CA THR A 6 14.32 -16.98 -0.28
C THR A 6 13.56 -17.10 1.04
N THR A 7 12.82 -16.05 1.40
CA THR A 7 12.06 -15.99 2.65
C THR A 7 10.58 -16.08 2.31
N SER A 8 9.84 -16.96 2.99
CA SER A 8 8.40 -17.04 2.86
C SER A 8 7.73 -16.52 4.12
N LEU A 9 6.67 -15.73 3.95
CA LEU A 9 5.85 -15.22 5.04
C LEU A 9 4.41 -15.70 4.79
N PRO A 10 3.87 -16.60 5.63
CA PRO A 10 2.48 -17.01 5.47
C PRO A 10 1.54 -15.85 5.79
N LEU A 11 0.43 -15.78 5.04
CA LEU A 11 -0.69 -14.93 5.44
C LEU A 11 -1.36 -15.52 6.68
N THR A 12 -1.84 -14.65 7.56
CA THR A 12 -2.65 -15.00 8.72
C THR A 12 -4.14 -14.78 8.41
N PHE A 13 -5.01 -15.24 9.30
CA PHE A 13 -6.45 -15.01 9.16
C PHE A 13 -6.81 -13.50 9.08
N PHE A 14 -6.02 -12.61 9.71
CA PHE A 14 -6.19 -11.16 9.57
C PHE A 14 -5.91 -10.66 8.15
N ASP A 15 -4.94 -11.28 7.46
CA ASP A 15 -4.53 -10.89 6.12
C ASP A 15 -5.53 -11.42 5.07
N ILE A 16 -6.05 -12.64 5.27
CA ILE A 16 -6.92 -13.34 4.31
C ILE A 16 -8.26 -12.62 4.11
N VAL A 17 -8.82 -12.00 5.16
CA VAL A 17 -10.04 -11.19 5.06
C VAL A 17 -9.90 -10.05 4.04
N PHE A 18 -8.68 -9.56 3.81
CA PHE A 18 -8.42 -8.48 2.87
C PHE A 18 -8.11 -8.96 1.45
N LEU A 19 -8.09 -10.27 1.17
CA LEU A 19 -8.02 -10.79 -0.21
C LEU A 19 -9.29 -10.50 -1.00
N PHE A 20 -10.39 -10.20 -0.31
CA PHE A 20 -11.64 -9.75 -0.91
C PHE A 20 -11.63 -8.25 -1.26
N CYS A 21 -10.60 -7.51 -0.81
CA CYS A 21 -10.45 -6.10 -1.09
C CYS A 21 -9.62 -5.89 -2.37
N GLY A 22 -10.06 -4.94 -3.19
CA GLY A 22 -9.22 -4.44 -4.28
C GLY A 22 -8.00 -3.66 -3.76
N PRO A 23 -7.08 -3.27 -4.66
CA PRO A 23 -5.91 -2.48 -4.29
C PRO A 23 -6.31 -1.14 -3.67
N VAL A 24 -5.58 -0.71 -2.65
CA VAL A 24 -5.77 0.57 -1.97
C VAL A 24 -4.79 1.59 -2.54
N GLU A 25 -5.30 2.76 -2.90
CA GLU A 25 -4.52 3.89 -3.41
C GLU A 25 -4.34 4.97 -2.35
N LEU A 26 -3.10 5.39 -2.12
CA LEU A 26 -2.72 6.49 -1.25
C LEU A 26 -1.84 7.49 -2.00
N ILE A 27 -2.12 8.79 -1.84
CA ILE A 27 -1.39 9.87 -2.50
C ILE A 27 -0.82 10.82 -1.46
N TYR A 28 0.48 11.09 -1.56
CA TYR A 28 1.17 12.15 -0.83
C TYR A 28 1.52 13.28 -1.78
N LEU A 29 1.17 14.52 -1.43
CA LEU A 29 1.48 15.71 -2.20
C LEU A 29 2.47 16.56 -1.40
N TYR A 30 3.55 16.96 -2.05
CA TYR A 30 4.61 17.79 -1.49
C TYR A 30 4.82 19.02 -2.37
N GLU A 31 4.93 20.19 -1.76
CA GLU A 31 5.33 21.40 -2.47
C GLU A 31 6.83 21.35 -2.79
N CYS A 32 7.20 21.77 -3.99
CA CYS A 32 8.58 21.71 -4.46
C CYS A 32 8.80 22.71 -5.59
N ALA A 33 9.52 23.80 -5.29
CA ALA A 33 9.80 24.87 -6.25
C ALA A 33 11.02 24.57 -7.16
N HIS A 34 11.37 23.30 -7.36
CA HIS A 34 12.55 22.92 -8.14
C HIS A 34 12.21 22.58 -9.61
N PRO A 35 13.14 22.82 -10.55
CA PRO A 35 13.01 22.37 -11.92
C PRO A 35 13.20 20.85 -12.05
N LEU A 36 12.72 20.29 -13.16
CA LEU A 36 12.82 18.86 -13.45
C LEU A 36 14.27 18.33 -13.41
N HIS A 37 15.23 19.10 -13.93
CA HIS A 37 16.64 18.66 -13.97
C HIS A 37 17.21 18.44 -12.56
N TYR A 38 16.83 19.30 -11.61
CA TYR A 38 17.23 19.18 -10.21
C TYR A 38 16.58 17.95 -9.57
N PHE A 39 15.29 17.73 -9.83
CA PHE A 39 14.59 16.54 -9.37
C PHE A 39 15.29 15.25 -9.87
N ILE A 40 15.59 15.15 -11.17
CA ILE A 40 16.23 13.97 -11.76
C ILE A 40 17.64 13.74 -11.22
N LYS A 41 18.46 14.79 -11.08
CA LYS A 41 19.86 14.66 -10.67
C LYS A 41 20.05 14.52 -9.15
N THR A 42 19.14 15.06 -8.34
CA THR A 42 19.36 15.19 -6.90
C THR A 42 18.32 14.45 -6.07
N ILE A 43 17.03 14.66 -6.33
CA ILE A 43 15.94 14.12 -5.48
C ILE A 43 15.69 12.65 -5.82
N LEU A 44 15.55 12.33 -7.10
CA LEU A 44 15.20 10.98 -7.55
C LEU A 44 16.23 9.91 -7.15
N PRO A 45 17.56 10.13 -7.27
CA PRO A 45 18.54 9.15 -6.82
C PRO A 45 18.47 8.91 -5.30
N LYS A 46 18.24 9.96 -4.50
CA LYS A 46 18.05 9.84 -3.04
C LYS A 46 16.80 9.02 -2.70
N LEU A 47 15.68 9.27 -3.38
CA LEU A 47 14.44 8.51 -3.19
C LEU A 47 14.64 7.02 -3.54
N LYS A 48 15.27 6.72 -4.68
CA LYS A 48 15.55 5.33 -5.10
C LYS A 48 16.48 4.61 -4.12
N HIS A 49 17.56 5.26 -3.73
CA HIS A 49 18.55 4.67 -2.84
C HIS A 49 17.97 4.40 -1.45
N SER A 50 17.28 5.39 -0.87
CA SER A 50 16.62 5.23 0.43
C SER A 50 15.49 4.21 0.42
N LEU A 51 14.74 4.10 -0.68
CA LEU A 51 13.72 3.07 -0.83
C LEU A 51 14.36 1.67 -0.84
N SER A 52 15.44 1.49 -1.60
CA SER A 52 16.18 0.21 -1.64
C SER A 52 16.65 -0.22 -0.25
N ILE A 53 17.20 0.70 0.54
CA ILE A 53 17.60 0.43 1.94
C ILE A 53 16.38 0.06 2.78
N THR A 54 15.29 0.82 2.67
CA THR A 54 14.09 0.59 3.49
C THR A 54 13.44 -0.76 3.19
N LEU A 55 13.37 -1.14 1.91
CA LEU A 55 12.79 -2.41 1.49
C LEU A 55 13.55 -3.64 2.00
N GLN A 56 14.82 -3.51 2.38
CA GLN A 56 15.55 -4.62 3.03
C GLN A 56 14.94 -4.97 4.40
N HIS A 57 14.41 -3.98 5.12
CA HIS A 57 13.73 -4.19 6.39
C HIS A 57 12.24 -4.49 6.20
N PHE A 58 11.62 -3.91 5.17
CA PHE A 58 10.21 -4.12 4.80
C PHE A 58 10.11 -5.08 3.61
N PHE A 59 10.85 -6.19 3.66
CA PHE A 59 10.97 -7.12 2.54
C PHE A 59 9.63 -7.68 1.99
N PRO A 60 8.54 -7.84 2.78
CA PRO A 60 7.26 -8.27 2.21
C PRO A 60 6.66 -7.28 1.20
N LEU A 61 7.15 -6.04 1.12
CA LEU A 61 6.69 -5.05 0.13
C LEU A 61 7.45 -5.14 -1.20
N ALA A 62 8.56 -5.87 -1.22
CA ALA A 62 9.34 -6.19 -2.41
C ALA A 62 9.19 -7.66 -2.84
N SER A 63 8.20 -8.36 -2.29
CA SER A 63 7.94 -9.77 -2.54
C SER A 63 6.89 -9.97 -3.61
N TYR A 64 6.48 -11.23 -3.81
CA TYR A 64 5.29 -11.57 -4.56
C TYR A 64 4.31 -12.33 -3.69
N LEU A 65 3.02 -12.03 -3.87
CA LEU A 65 1.96 -12.90 -3.38
C LEU A 65 1.81 -14.07 -4.35
N ILE A 66 1.89 -15.29 -3.84
CA ILE A 66 1.74 -16.52 -4.65
C ILE A 66 0.45 -17.23 -4.27
N CYS A 67 -0.39 -17.46 -5.28
CA CYS A 67 -1.65 -18.18 -5.17
C CYS A 67 -1.55 -19.53 -5.92
N PRO A 68 -1.29 -20.66 -5.23
CA PRO A 68 -1.18 -21.98 -5.89
C PRO A 68 -2.53 -22.52 -6.42
N PRO A 69 -2.55 -23.46 -7.39
CA PRO A 69 -3.76 -24.08 -7.94
C PRO A 69 -4.30 -25.24 -7.05
N PRO A 70 -5.57 -25.68 -7.23
CA PRO A 70 -6.13 -26.82 -6.49
C PRO A 70 -5.49 -28.11 -7.01
N PRO A 71 -5.39 -29.23 -6.26
CA PRO A 71 -5.98 -29.54 -4.95
C PRO A 71 -4.98 -29.44 -3.78
N SER A 72 -3.78 -28.88 -4.01
CA SER A 72 -2.80 -28.66 -2.95
C SER A 72 -3.46 -27.93 -1.76
N LYS A 73 -3.08 -28.24 -0.52
CA LYS A 73 -3.37 -27.36 0.62
C LYS A 73 -2.71 -26.02 0.28
N ARG A 74 -3.48 -25.15 -0.37
CA ARG A 74 -3.04 -23.85 -0.86
C ARG A 74 -2.83 -22.95 0.33
N THR A 75 -1.72 -23.12 1.00
CA THR A 75 -1.22 -22.12 1.93
C THR A 75 -0.84 -20.92 1.05
N LEU A 76 -1.48 -19.78 1.27
CA LEU A 76 -1.09 -18.54 0.60
C LEU A 76 0.24 -18.11 1.20
N PHE A 77 1.28 -18.15 0.39
CA PHE A 77 2.60 -17.69 0.80
C PHE A 77 2.88 -16.36 0.12
N CYS A 78 3.25 -15.37 0.92
CA CYS A 78 4.06 -14.27 0.44
C CYS A 78 5.48 -14.81 0.28
N LEU A 79 5.85 -15.13 -0.96
CA LEU A 79 7.18 -15.66 -1.29
C LEU A 79 8.04 -14.49 -1.77
N LEU A 80 9.06 -14.16 -0.99
CA LEU A 80 10.12 -13.27 -1.44
C LEU A 80 11.01 -14.07 -2.40
N ARG A 81 10.71 -14.02 -3.69
CA ARG A 81 11.68 -14.38 -4.72
C ARG A 81 12.39 -13.10 -5.15
N VAL A 82 13.50 -12.79 -4.48
CA VAL A 82 14.45 -11.80 -4.99
C VAL A 82 15.08 -12.40 -6.24
N SER A 83 14.48 -12.15 -7.40
CA SER A 83 15.14 -12.49 -8.66
C SER A 83 16.40 -11.62 -8.76
N PRO A 84 17.57 -12.17 -9.10
CA PRO A 84 18.77 -11.37 -9.34
C PRO A 84 18.61 -10.34 -10.49
N HIS A 85 17.52 -10.45 -11.27
CA HIS A 85 17.18 -9.56 -12.37
C HIS A 85 16.16 -8.46 -12.02
N LEU A 86 15.49 -8.54 -10.87
CA LEU A 86 14.48 -7.55 -10.47
C LEU A 86 15.09 -6.62 -9.43
N THR A 87 15.26 -5.37 -9.84
CA THR A 87 15.78 -4.31 -8.96
C THR A 87 14.60 -3.62 -8.28
N PRO A 88 14.80 -2.93 -7.13
CA PRO A 88 13.76 -2.09 -6.51
C PRO A 88 13.09 -1.09 -7.48
N LEU A 89 13.73 -0.85 -8.63
CA LEU A 89 13.25 0.02 -9.70
C LEU A 89 12.02 -0.52 -10.44
N ASP A 90 11.81 -1.84 -10.48
CA ASP A 90 10.69 -2.44 -11.23
C ASP A 90 9.32 -2.09 -10.62
N HIS A 91 9.33 -1.68 -9.35
CA HIS A 91 8.14 -1.31 -8.57
C HIS A 91 7.90 0.21 -8.51
N CYS A 92 8.78 1.01 -9.12
CA CYS A 92 8.76 2.48 -9.04
C CYS A 92 8.67 3.14 -10.42
N ARG A 93 7.49 3.66 -10.78
CA ARG A 93 7.32 4.44 -12.01
C ARG A 93 7.55 5.93 -11.75
N VAL A 94 8.42 6.56 -12.55
CA VAL A 94 8.64 8.01 -12.51
C VAL A 94 7.96 8.65 -13.71
N LEU A 95 7.03 9.57 -13.47
CA LEU A 95 6.33 10.31 -14.53
C LEU A 95 6.65 11.80 -14.48
N LYS A 96 6.81 12.39 -15.66
CA LYS A 96 6.82 13.85 -15.86
C LYS A 96 5.43 14.27 -16.31
N GLN A 97 4.79 15.16 -15.57
CA GLN A 97 3.58 15.85 -16.03
C GLN A 97 3.90 17.33 -16.23
N LEU A 98 3.81 17.77 -17.48
CA LEU A 98 3.76 19.18 -17.82
C LEU A 98 2.35 19.66 -17.48
N GLN A 99 2.21 20.68 -16.63
CA GLN A 99 0.90 21.21 -16.25
C GLN A 99 0.10 21.62 -17.50
N PRO A 100 -1.11 21.08 -17.75
CA PRO A 100 -2.17 21.87 -18.35
C PRO A 100 -2.68 22.86 -17.29
N PRO A 101 -2.88 24.14 -17.63
CA PRO A 101 -3.07 25.23 -16.66
C PRO A 101 -4.28 25.10 -15.71
N ASN A 102 -5.21 24.18 -15.95
CA ASN A 102 -6.53 24.17 -15.30
C ASN A 102 -6.91 22.88 -14.55
N ILE A 103 -5.99 21.93 -14.34
CA ILE A 103 -6.33 20.68 -13.63
C ILE A 103 -5.54 20.60 -12.32
N PRO A 104 -6.20 20.49 -11.16
CA PRO A 104 -5.51 20.37 -9.88
C PRO A 104 -4.67 19.08 -9.82
N PRO A 105 -3.48 19.09 -9.20
CA PRO A 105 -2.54 17.95 -9.16
C PRO A 105 -3.20 16.63 -8.71
N ARG A 106 -4.17 16.72 -7.80
CA ARG A 106 -4.93 15.59 -7.25
C ARG A 106 -5.79 14.85 -8.28
N LYS A 107 -6.22 15.51 -9.35
CA LYS A 107 -6.94 14.88 -10.48
C LYS A 107 -5.98 14.27 -11.51
N GLN A 108 -4.72 14.69 -11.54
CA GLN A 108 -3.71 14.20 -12.48
C GLN A 108 -2.95 12.97 -11.95
N CYS A 109 -2.85 12.83 -10.62
CA CYS A 109 -2.24 11.67 -9.97
C CYS A 109 -3.11 10.39 -9.97
N SER A 110 -4.34 10.40 -10.50
CA SER A 110 -5.26 9.24 -10.49
C SER A 110 -4.90 8.11 -11.48
N THR A 111 -3.65 8.08 -11.95
CA THR A 111 -3.15 7.10 -12.93
C THR A 111 -1.96 6.30 -12.37
N ILE A 112 -1.96 6.06 -11.05
CA ILE A 112 -0.95 5.19 -10.41
C ILE A 112 -1.11 3.79 -11.01
N PRO A 113 -0.02 3.18 -11.54
CA PRO A 113 -0.10 1.84 -12.12
C PRO A 113 -0.59 0.86 -11.06
N LEU A 114 -1.49 -0.02 -11.48
CA LEU A 114 -1.99 -1.09 -10.63
C LEU A 114 -0.83 -2.05 -10.30
N PRO A 115 -0.88 -2.70 -9.12
CA PRO A 115 0.02 -3.80 -8.83
C PRO A 115 -0.04 -4.84 -9.96
N TYR A 116 1.12 -5.16 -10.52
CA TYR A 116 1.23 -6.05 -11.68
C TYR A 116 0.89 -7.49 -11.30
N SER A 117 0.09 -8.13 -12.14
CA SER A 117 -0.22 -9.56 -12.07
C SER A 117 0.36 -10.28 -13.28
N ALA A 118 1.17 -11.31 -13.06
CA ALA A 118 1.56 -12.26 -14.08
C ALA A 118 1.12 -13.67 -13.71
N ILE A 119 0.56 -14.39 -14.69
CA ILE A 119 0.34 -15.82 -14.59
C ILE A 119 1.63 -16.49 -15.06
N ALA A 120 2.33 -17.14 -14.12
CA ALA A 120 3.35 -18.12 -14.49
C ALA A 120 2.72 -19.51 -14.34
N THR A 121 2.59 -20.21 -15.47
CA THR A 121 2.13 -21.61 -15.61
C THR A 121 0.74 -21.94 -15.04
N LEU A 122 0.56 -21.94 -13.71
CA LEU A 122 -0.71 -22.17 -12.99
C LEU A 122 -0.77 -21.43 -11.62
N THR A 123 0.23 -20.60 -11.34
CA THR A 123 0.35 -19.81 -10.11
C THR A 123 0.16 -18.35 -10.44
N CYS A 124 -0.73 -17.67 -9.73
CA CYS A 124 -0.80 -16.22 -9.84
C CYS A 124 0.30 -15.60 -8.98
N VAL A 125 1.07 -14.70 -9.59
CA VAL A 125 2.13 -13.92 -8.97
C VAL A 125 1.71 -12.45 -9.00
N VAL A 126 1.61 -11.85 -7.82
CA VAL A 126 1.16 -10.46 -7.69
C VAL A 126 2.22 -9.63 -7.00
N THR A 127 2.56 -8.50 -7.61
CA THR A 127 3.33 -7.45 -6.95
C THR A 127 2.46 -6.77 -5.89
N PRO A 128 2.81 -6.82 -4.59
CA PRO A 128 1.93 -6.38 -3.52
C PRO A 128 1.85 -4.86 -3.36
N VAL A 129 2.88 -4.13 -3.83
CA VAL A 129 2.97 -2.67 -3.74
C VAL A 129 3.54 -2.11 -5.03
N ALA A 130 2.91 -1.06 -5.55
CA ALA A 130 3.40 -0.24 -6.65
C ALA A 130 3.55 1.21 -6.20
N LEU A 131 4.70 1.81 -6.50
CA LEU A 131 5.00 3.20 -6.20
C LEU A 131 5.09 4.02 -7.49
N GLN A 132 4.51 5.22 -7.46
CA GLN A 132 4.65 6.21 -8.52
C GLN A 132 5.15 7.53 -7.95
N ILE A 133 6.16 8.11 -8.57
CA ILE A 133 6.63 9.45 -8.26
C ILE A 133 6.36 10.33 -9.49
N THR A 134 5.55 11.37 -9.30
CA THR A 134 5.19 12.33 -10.34
C THR A 134 5.72 13.71 -9.97
N MET A 135 6.52 14.32 -10.85
CA MET A 135 7.06 15.66 -10.65
C MET A 135 6.26 16.69 -11.45
N PHE A 136 5.88 17.78 -10.78
CA PHE A 136 5.30 18.99 -11.35
C PHE A 136 6.34 20.12 -11.23
N PRO A 137 7.06 20.47 -12.31
CA PRO A 137 8.12 21.47 -12.28
C PRO A 137 7.67 22.77 -11.60
N TYR A 138 8.49 23.29 -10.69
CA TYR A 138 8.23 24.52 -9.91
C TYR A 138 6.96 24.51 -9.04
N SER A 139 6.25 23.39 -8.93
CA SER A 139 5.03 23.26 -8.15
C SER A 139 5.17 22.23 -7.03
N GLY A 140 5.51 20.99 -7.35
CA GLY A 140 5.44 19.92 -6.37
C GLY A 140 5.83 18.53 -6.84
N ILE A 141 5.87 17.60 -5.89
CA ILE A 141 6.06 16.17 -6.10
C ILE A 141 4.84 15.44 -5.56
N CYS A 142 4.33 14.49 -6.31
CA CYS A 142 3.29 13.56 -5.90
C CYS A 142 3.90 12.16 -5.77
N ILE A 143 3.71 11.53 -4.62
CA ILE A 143 4.08 10.13 -4.39
C ILE A 143 2.79 9.34 -4.23
N GLY A 144 2.48 8.54 -5.24
CA GLY A 144 1.39 7.58 -5.24
C GLY A 144 1.85 6.21 -4.76
N VAL A 145 1.06 5.57 -3.91
CA VAL A 145 1.28 4.21 -3.43
C VAL A 145 0.00 3.43 -3.71
N ASN A 146 0.12 2.32 -4.42
CA ASN A 146 -0.95 1.36 -4.59
C ASN A 146 -0.53 0.03 -3.96
N PHE A 147 -1.38 -0.59 -3.15
CA PHE A 147 -1.00 -1.79 -2.43
C PHE A 147 -2.17 -2.74 -2.19
N LEU A 148 -1.87 -4.03 -2.05
CA LEU A 148 -2.83 -5.03 -1.61
C LEU A 148 -3.03 -4.96 -0.10
N HIS A 149 -4.26 -4.74 0.33
CA HIS A 149 -4.58 -4.63 1.75
C HIS A 149 -4.28 -5.94 2.53
N ALA A 150 -4.27 -7.08 1.84
CA ALA A 150 -3.87 -8.38 2.40
C ALA A 150 -2.40 -8.48 2.81
N LEU A 151 -1.52 -7.56 2.39
CA LEU A 151 -0.12 -7.56 2.85
C LEU A 151 0.18 -6.53 3.91
N ILE A 152 -0.54 -5.41 3.92
CA ILE A 152 -0.20 -4.27 4.73
C ILE A 152 -1.46 -3.51 5.17
N ASP A 153 -1.59 -3.37 6.49
CA ASP A 153 -2.62 -2.51 7.09
C ASP A 153 -2.15 -1.05 7.11
N GLY A 154 -3.05 -0.14 7.54
CA GLY A 154 -2.72 1.28 7.61
C GLY A 154 -1.56 1.60 8.55
N SER A 155 -1.39 0.85 9.65
CA SER A 155 -0.34 1.07 10.64
C SER A 155 1.03 0.68 10.10
N ALA A 156 1.13 -0.49 9.46
CA ALA A 156 2.33 -0.98 8.83
C ALA A 156 2.73 -0.13 7.62
N LEU A 157 1.76 0.36 6.83
CA LEU A 157 2.03 1.30 5.72
C LEU A 157 2.57 2.62 6.23
N HIS A 158 1.96 3.18 7.27
CA HIS A 158 2.44 4.41 7.89
C HIS A 158 3.85 4.25 8.47
N HIS A 159 4.12 3.09 9.08
CA HIS A 159 5.44 2.76 9.57
C HIS A 159 6.46 2.69 8.44
N PHE A 160 6.16 1.98 7.36
CA PHE A 160 7.00 1.92 6.17
C PHE A 160 7.30 3.32 5.60
N MET A 161 6.28 4.16 5.42
CA MET A 161 6.43 5.51 4.87
C MET A 161 7.28 6.41 5.78
N LYS A 162 7.13 6.31 7.10
CA LYS A 162 7.97 7.03 8.07
C LYS A 162 9.42 6.56 8.02
N SER A 163 9.64 5.25 7.97
CA SER A 163 10.98 4.66 7.86
C SER A 163 11.66 5.07 6.57
N TRP A 164 10.96 5.00 5.43
CA TRP A 164 11.49 5.47 4.14
C TRP A 164 11.83 6.96 4.17
N ALA A 165 10.93 7.80 4.68
CA ALA A 165 11.19 9.23 4.79
C ALA A 165 12.39 9.54 5.71
N SER A 166 12.57 8.77 6.80
CA SER A 166 13.73 8.92 7.68
C SER A 166 15.02 8.55 6.97
N VAL A 167 15.08 7.37 6.36
CA VAL A 167 16.25 6.92 5.60
C VAL A 167 16.57 7.88 4.46
N CYS A 168 15.56 8.45 3.80
CA CYS A 168 15.77 9.45 2.75
C CYS A 168 16.40 10.76 3.27
N ARG A 169 16.16 11.12 4.54
CA ARG A 169 16.77 12.30 5.16
C ARG A 169 18.17 12.05 5.70
N SER A 170 18.39 10.94 6.41
CA SER A 170 19.61 10.68 7.18
C SER A 170 20.52 9.59 6.61
N GLN A 171 20.07 8.83 5.60
CA GLN A 171 20.71 7.59 5.12
C GLN A 171 20.90 6.51 6.21
N ASP A 172 20.28 6.67 7.39
CA ASP A 172 20.37 5.73 8.50
C ASP A 172 18.96 5.29 8.95
N VAL A 173 18.81 3.98 9.16
CA VAL A 173 17.57 3.30 9.57
C VAL A 173 17.34 3.40 11.09
N LYS A 174 18.38 3.73 11.86
CA LYS A 174 18.41 3.63 13.34
C LYS A 174 17.41 4.49 14.11
N THR A 175 16.71 5.42 13.48
CA THR A 175 15.81 6.36 14.19
C THR A 175 14.43 5.77 14.49
N LEU A 176 14.05 4.66 13.87
CA LEU A 176 12.74 4.02 14.03
C LEU A 176 12.88 2.53 14.36
N SER A 177 11.92 1.99 15.11
CA SER A 177 11.84 0.55 15.42
C SER A 177 11.74 -0.28 14.14
N LEU A 178 12.48 -1.38 14.02
CA LEU A 178 12.35 -2.24 12.84
C LEU A 178 10.99 -2.97 12.83
N PRO A 179 10.43 -3.27 11.63
CA PRO A 179 9.22 -4.07 11.53
C PRO A 179 9.46 -5.50 12.04
N SER A 180 8.51 -6.05 12.78
CA SER A 180 8.51 -7.47 13.15
C SER A 180 7.76 -8.28 12.12
N HIS A 181 8.42 -9.29 11.56
CA HIS A 181 7.83 -10.25 10.63
C HIS A 181 7.52 -11.60 11.28
N ASN A 182 7.64 -11.69 12.62
CA ASN A 182 7.37 -12.92 13.34
C ASN A 182 5.86 -13.16 13.48
N ARG A 183 5.30 -13.92 12.54
CA ARG A 183 3.88 -14.29 12.53
C ARG A 183 3.51 -15.39 13.54
N VAL A 184 4.48 -16.08 14.15
CA VAL A 184 4.24 -17.17 15.12
C VAL A 184 3.51 -16.67 16.37
N LEU A 185 3.63 -15.38 16.67
CA LEU A 185 2.93 -14.74 17.80
C LEU A 185 1.42 -14.64 17.58
N ILE A 186 0.94 -14.76 16.33
CA ILE A 186 -0.47 -14.71 15.98
C ILE A 186 -1.04 -16.12 16.11
N LYS A 187 -1.77 -16.36 17.20
CA LYS A 187 -2.44 -17.64 17.46
C LYS A 187 -3.80 -17.68 16.78
N ASP A 188 -4.13 -18.80 16.15
CA ASP A 188 -5.45 -19.06 15.55
C ASP A 188 -6.12 -20.27 16.23
N PRO A 189 -6.64 -20.11 17.47
CA PRO A 189 -7.26 -21.21 18.21
C PRO A 189 -8.58 -21.67 17.57
N CYS A 190 -9.24 -20.80 16.81
CA CYS A 190 -10.53 -21.09 16.19
C CYS A 190 -10.41 -21.55 14.73
N SER A 191 -9.20 -21.71 14.20
CA SER A 191 -8.97 -22.10 12.79
C SER A 191 -9.63 -21.15 11.77
N LEU A 192 -9.70 -19.86 12.10
CA LEU A 192 -10.29 -18.82 11.24
C LEU A 192 -9.58 -18.72 9.90
N GLU A 193 -8.29 -19.04 9.83
CA GLU A 193 -7.56 -19.10 8.57
C GLU A 193 -8.24 -20.03 7.57
N ASN A 194 -8.64 -21.23 8.03
CA ASN A 194 -9.30 -22.22 7.18
C ASN A 194 -10.71 -21.77 6.76
N GLU A 195 -11.45 -21.15 7.68
CA GLU A 195 -12.80 -20.63 7.40
C GLU A 195 -12.76 -19.51 6.36
N PHE A 196 -11.88 -18.52 6.53
CA PHE A 196 -11.76 -17.41 5.58
C PHE A 196 -11.21 -17.87 4.24
N LEU A 197 -10.28 -18.82 4.21
CA LEU A 197 -9.84 -19.43 2.96
C LEU A 197 -10.98 -20.21 2.28
N ALA A 198 -11.81 -20.92 3.03
CA ALA A 198 -12.97 -21.61 2.49
C ALA A 198 -13.98 -20.63 1.90
N ALA A 199 -14.32 -19.57 2.64
CA ALA A 199 -15.19 -18.50 2.16
C ALA A 199 -14.62 -17.85 0.89
N TRP A 200 -13.32 -17.52 0.88
CA TRP A 200 -12.64 -16.94 -0.27
C TRP A 200 -12.72 -17.85 -1.50
N ARG A 201 -12.49 -19.16 -1.33
CA ARG A 201 -12.63 -20.16 -2.40
C ARG A 201 -14.04 -20.20 -3.00
N THR A 202 -15.08 -20.07 -2.17
CA THR A 202 -16.48 -20.09 -2.64
C THR A 202 -16.89 -18.79 -3.32
N TRP A 203 -16.30 -17.67 -2.91
CA TRP A 203 -16.65 -16.34 -3.39
C TRP A 203 -15.99 -15.96 -4.72
N THR A 204 -15.01 -16.73 -5.20
CA THR A 204 -14.30 -16.48 -6.46
C THR A 204 -14.75 -17.39 -7.61
N PRO A 205 -15.92 -17.17 -8.24
CA PRO A 205 -16.17 -17.65 -9.60
C PRO A 205 -15.51 -16.75 -10.67
N ILE A 206 -15.00 -15.58 -10.26
CA ILE A 206 -14.37 -14.58 -11.12
C ILE A 206 -12.84 -14.62 -10.90
N PRO A 207 -12.01 -14.63 -11.96
CA PRO A 207 -10.57 -14.47 -11.86
C PRO A 207 -10.22 -13.26 -10.98
N TRP A 208 -9.40 -13.46 -9.95
CA TRP A 208 -8.98 -12.42 -9.00
C TRP A 208 -8.42 -11.15 -9.71
N GLU A 209 -7.92 -11.31 -10.94
CA GLU A 209 -7.45 -10.26 -11.86
C GLU A 209 -8.52 -9.21 -12.18
N LEU A 210 -9.80 -9.62 -12.26
CA LEU A 210 -10.92 -8.72 -12.50
C LEU A 210 -11.30 -7.92 -11.24
N HIS A 211 -11.04 -8.46 -10.04
CA HIS A 211 -11.19 -7.72 -8.77
C HIS A 211 -10.07 -6.69 -8.57
N MET A 212 -8.90 -6.95 -9.14
CA MET A 212 -7.75 -6.03 -9.11
C MET A 212 -7.84 -4.89 -10.11
N ASN A 213 -8.87 -4.89 -10.97
CA ASN A 213 -9.15 -3.80 -11.87
C ASN A 213 -10.22 -2.87 -11.26
N PRO A 214 -9.84 -1.79 -10.56
CA PRO A 214 -10.81 -0.83 -10.01
C PRO A 214 -11.58 -0.07 -11.09
N PHE A 215 -11.24 -0.23 -12.38
CA PHE A 215 -11.99 0.32 -13.50
C PHE A 215 -13.16 -0.59 -13.90
N HIS A 216 -14.10 -0.82 -12.97
CA HIS A 216 -15.45 -1.16 -13.41
C HIS A 216 -16.08 0.13 -13.94
N PRO A 217 -16.53 0.18 -15.22
CA PRO A 217 -17.03 1.40 -15.85
C PRO A 217 -18.46 1.71 -15.40
N SER A 218 -18.70 1.81 -14.09
CA SER A 218 -19.84 2.58 -13.60
C SER A 218 -19.41 4.05 -13.59
N LEU A 219 -19.55 4.69 -14.75
CA LEU A 219 -19.29 6.10 -15.04
C LEU A 219 -20.29 7.00 -14.29
N THR A 220 -20.31 6.93 -12.96
CA THR A 220 -20.81 8.05 -12.17
C THR A 220 -19.65 9.01 -11.99
N VAL A 221 -19.81 10.25 -12.43
CA VAL A 221 -18.84 11.32 -12.19
C VAL A 221 -18.79 11.56 -10.68
N LYS A 222 -17.90 10.85 -9.99
CA LYS A 222 -17.68 11.02 -8.55
C LYS A 222 -16.78 12.22 -8.34
N VAL A 223 -17.20 13.14 -7.48
CA VAL A 223 -16.39 14.28 -7.05
C VAL A 223 -15.70 13.94 -5.73
N ARG A 224 -14.41 14.28 -5.61
CA ARG A 224 -13.63 14.11 -4.38
C ARG A 224 -13.49 15.47 -3.69
N THR A 225 -13.92 15.57 -2.44
CA THR A 225 -13.78 16.77 -1.60
C THR A 225 -13.12 16.44 -0.26
N THR A 226 -12.60 17.44 0.44
CA THR A 226 -11.98 17.30 1.77
C THR A 226 -12.69 18.22 2.75
N PHE A 227 -13.25 17.64 3.81
CA PHE A 227 -13.88 18.39 4.90
C PHE A 227 -12.91 18.49 6.09
N VAL A 228 -12.75 19.70 6.62
CA VAL A 228 -11.90 19.96 7.78
C VAL A 228 -12.75 20.06 9.04
N LEU A 229 -12.59 19.09 9.93
CA LEU A 229 -13.19 19.12 11.26
C LEU A 229 -12.16 19.67 12.26
N SER A 230 -12.24 20.96 12.55
CA SER A 230 -11.31 21.63 13.46
C SER A 230 -11.49 21.16 14.91
N ARG A 231 -10.45 21.29 15.73
CA ARG A 231 -10.49 20.92 17.16
C ARG A 231 -11.70 21.50 17.91
N PRO A 232 -12.05 22.81 17.78
CA PRO A 232 -13.25 23.35 18.43
C PRO A 232 -14.56 22.68 17.98
N LYS A 233 -14.66 22.28 16.70
CA LYS A 233 -15.83 21.55 16.19
C LYS A 233 -15.89 20.13 16.77
N ILE A 234 -14.75 19.45 16.86
CA ILE A 234 -14.64 18.13 17.50
C ILE A 234 -15.07 18.22 18.97
N ASP A 235 -14.58 19.21 19.70
CA ASP A 235 -14.88 19.38 21.12
C ASP A 235 -16.37 19.67 21.33
N ARG A 236 -16.98 20.51 20.49
CA ARG A 236 -18.44 20.72 20.49
C ARG A 236 -19.23 19.45 20.23
N LEU A 237 -18.82 18.63 19.26
CA LEU A 237 -19.47 17.35 18.97
C LEU A 237 -19.37 16.39 20.16
N LYS A 238 -18.18 16.27 20.77
CA LYS A 238 -17.96 15.47 21.97
C LYS A 238 -18.85 15.92 23.13
N HIS A 239 -18.93 17.24 23.37
CA HIS A 239 -19.80 17.80 24.40
C HIS A 239 -21.28 17.52 24.13
N CYS A 240 -21.74 17.65 22.89
CA CYS A 240 -23.12 17.37 22.51
C CYS A 240 -23.49 15.90 22.80
N VAL A 241 -22.68 14.95 22.32
CA VAL A 241 -22.89 13.52 22.57
C VAL A 241 -22.89 13.19 24.06
N SER A 242 -21.94 13.78 24.81
CA SER A 242 -21.86 13.58 26.26
C SER A 242 -23.09 14.12 27.01
N SER A 243 -23.63 15.25 26.56
CA SER A 243 -24.81 15.88 27.16
C SER A 243 -26.08 15.10 26.87
N LEU A 244 -26.24 14.61 25.63
CA LEU A 244 -27.35 13.75 25.23
C LEU A 244 -27.34 12.42 26.00
N TYR A 245 -26.16 11.81 26.17
CA TYR A 245 -26.02 10.60 26.96
C TYR A 245 -26.41 10.80 28.43
N ARG A 246 -26.03 11.95 29.03
CA ARG A 246 -26.45 12.30 30.40
C ARG A 246 -27.96 12.48 30.51
N LEU A 247 -28.58 13.19 29.57
CA LEU A 247 -30.03 13.38 29.56
C LEU A 247 -30.79 12.04 29.42
N TRP A 248 -30.24 11.10 28.64
CA TRP A 248 -30.81 9.76 28.52
C TRP A 248 -30.72 8.95 29.82
N LEU A 249 -29.62 9.06 30.55
CA LEU A 249 -29.45 8.40 31.86
C LEU A 249 -30.39 8.96 32.94
N TYR A 250 -30.73 10.24 32.90
CA TYR A 250 -31.68 10.85 33.86
C TYR A 250 -33.16 10.61 33.51
N ALA A 251 -33.44 10.03 32.34
CA ALA A 251 -34.79 9.69 31.88
C ALA A 251 -35.15 8.20 32.15
N LEU A 252 -34.23 7.44 32.74
CA LEU A 252 -34.41 6.08 33.26
C LEU A 252 -34.58 6.13 34.78
#